data_AF-A0A974SD02-F1
#
_entry.id   AF-A0A974SD02-F1
#
_cell.length_a   1.000
_cell.length_b   1.000
_cell.length_c   1.000
_cell.angle_alpha   90.00
_cell.angle_beta   90.00
_cell.angle_gamma   90.00
#
_symmetry.space_group_name_H-M   'P 1'
#
loop_
_entity.id
_entity.type
_entity.pdbx_description
1 polymer ?
#
loop_
_entity_poly.entity_id
_entity_poly.type
_entity_poly.pdbx_seq_one_letter_code
_entity_poly.pdbx_strand_id
1 'polypeptide(L)'
;MEAEFSALKSRSGELRRVAAEWQRSLQEQQQLSHKETAAVEAEAVWLQGLTAKAGDLDRQLEELREEWSRLFPELAPETAEHAYREMLKKDEQAEEIRGRLEISVKFLDDKSTSVQALQEEIAALDRDLAQWNAQLEGKEALEREKEQRLLQWTGGRAAAALLAECEKRLQELQTGLESSRQLHRSAAEQAQHAVKEAAISRQAAESAREHSEAAVSIWQDCLQTSAFESASEVEGAALAPEERAEAAARVRAHRDGEAEVALQLRNIEEKLEGAVLSAEEWQESQETLRRCKEDDEAALQGRARAERDLEDLQHRHIRWMELEGERAEHAALQDRLSKLQTVLRGNAFVEYIAEEQLMQVCQAASQRLRFLSKQRYALEVDSGGGFVIRDDGNGGVRRPVSTLSGGRPS
;
A
#
# COMPACT_ATOMS: atom_id res chain seq x y z
N MET A 1 11.49 -236.79 -69.27
CA MET A 1 12.40 -236.15 -68.30
C MET A 1 12.59 -234.64 -68.51
N GLU A 2 12.03 -233.99 -69.55
CA GLU A 2 12.14 -232.52 -69.71
C GLU A 2 10.90 -231.72 -69.25
N ALA A 3 9.74 -232.36 -69.04
CA ALA A 3 8.51 -231.65 -68.66
C ALA A 3 8.41 -231.28 -67.16
N GLU A 4 9.04 -232.04 -66.25
CA GLU A 4 8.90 -231.83 -64.81
C GLU A 4 9.85 -230.76 -64.24
N PHE A 5 10.96 -230.46 -64.92
CA PHE A 5 11.92 -229.42 -64.49
C PHE A 5 11.44 -227.99 -64.81
N SER A 6 10.64 -227.84 -65.87
CA SER A 6 10.01 -226.57 -66.27
C SER A 6 8.97 -226.08 -65.26
N ALA A 7 8.14 -227.00 -64.74
CA ALA A 7 7.06 -226.68 -63.81
C ALA A 7 7.57 -226.21 -62.42
N LEU A 8 8.69 -226.76 -61.94
CA LEU A 8 9.27 -226.35 -60.66
C LEU A 8 9.93 -224.97 -60.72
N LYS A 9 10.45 -224.57 -61.89
CA LYS A 9 11.08 -223.26 -62.09
C LYS A 9 10.06 -222.11 -62.14
N SER A 10 8.86 -222.33 -62.71
CA SER A 10 7.82 -221.29 -62.73
C SER A 10 7.25 -221.03 -61.32
N ARG A 11 7.05 -222.09 -60.52
CA ARG A 11 6.48 -221.98 -59.18
C ARG A 11 7.43 -221.30 -58.17
N SER A 12 8.75 -221.45 -58.34
CA SER A 12 9.74 -220.69 -57.58
C SER A 12 9.77 -219.20 -57.95
N GLY A 13 9.43 -218.84 -59.19
CA GLY A 13 9.39 -217.45 -59.65
C GLY A 13 8.20 -216.68 -59.07
N GLU A 14 7.03 -217.30 -59.02
CA GLU A 14 5.82 -216.69 -58.45
C GLU A 14 5.95 -216.45 -56.94
N LEU A 15 6.50 -217.42 -56.19
CA LEU A 15 6.66 -217.27 -54.74
C LEU A 15 7.62 -216.14 -54.34
N ARG A 16 8.67 -215.88 -55.15
CA ARG A 16 9.58 -214.75 -54.91
C ARG A 16 8.93 -213.40 -55.21
N ARG A 17 7.98 -213.35 -56.15
CA ARG A 17 7.27 -212.13 -56.52
C ARG A 17 6.26 -211.72 -55.44
N VAL A 18 5.53 -212.68 -54.89
CA VAL A 18 4.56 -212.44 -53.79
C VAL A 18 5.26 -212.00 -52.50
N ALA A 19 6.43 -212.55 -52.19
CA ALA A 19 7.21 -212.13 -51.01
C ALA A 19 7.68 -210.67 -51.10
N ALA A 20 8.08 -210.21 -52.30
CA ALA A 20 8.51 -208.81 -52.50
C ALA A 20 7.35 -207.81 -52.35
N GLU A 21 6.13 -208.18 -52.77
CA GLU A 21 4.94 -207.33 -52.62
C GLU A 21 4.53 -207.17 -51.14
N TRP A 22 4.60 -208.24 -50.35
CA TRP A 22 4.32 -208.17 -48.91
C TRP A 22 5.34 -207.32 -48.14
N GLN A 23 6.62 -207.39 -48.53
CA GLN A 23 7.68 -206.62 -47.85
C GLN A 23 7.55 -205.10 -48.13
N ARG A 24 7.03 -204.72 -49.31
CA ARG A 24 6.70 -203.33 -49.65
C ARG A 24 5.51 -202.80 -48.83
N SER A 25 4.43 -203.57 -48.75
CA SER A 25 3.23 -203.21 -47.98
C SER A 25 3.53 -202.95 -46.50
N LEU A 26 4.40 -203.76 -45.90
CA LEU A 26 4.77 -203.60 -44.49
C LEU A 26 5.55 -202.30 -44.22
N GLN A 27 6.44 -201.90 -45.15
CA GLN A 27 7.20 -200.64 -45.02
C GLN A 27 6.30 -199.40 -45.15
N GLU A 28 5.30 -199.43 -46.02
CA GLU A 28 4.36 -198.31 -46.17
C GLU A 28 3.49 -198.09 -44.91
N GLN A 29 3.03 -199.18 -44.29
CA GLN A 29 2.25 -199.10 -43.03
C GLN A 29 3.09 -198.56 -41.86
N GLN A 30 4.36 -198.93 -41.75
CA GLN A 30 5.24 -198.40 -40.69
C GLN A 30 5.52 -196.89 -40.86
N GLN A 31 5.65 -196.39 -42.08
CA GLN A 31 5.87 -194.95 -42.31
C GLN A 31 4.63 -194.11 -41.96
N LEU A 32 3.42 -194.62 -42.17
CA LEU A 32 2.18 -193.94 -41.82
C LEU A 32 2.02 -193.81 -40.30
N SER A 33 2.27 -194.90 -39.56
CA SER A 33 2.26 -194.90 -38.10
C SER A 33 3.19 -193.85 -37.48
N HIS A 34 4.40 -193.68 -38.00
CA HIS A 34 5.35 -192.71 -37.46
C HIS A 34 4.96 -191.25 -37.75
N LYS A 35 4.27 -190.99 -38.87
CA LYS A 35 3.79 -189.64 -39.20
C LYS A 35 2.66 -189.19 -38.27
N GLU A 36 1.72 -190.09 -37.96
CA GLU A 36 0.59 -189.75 -37.08
C GLU A 36 1.05 -189.51 -35.64
N THR A 37 2.01 -190.29 -35.12
CA THR A 37 2.53 -190.06 -33.76
C THR A 37 3.26 -188.72 -33.61
N ALA A 38 4.02 -188.29 -34.63
CA ALA A 38 4.73 -187.01 -34.60
C ALA A 38 3.78 -185.80 -34.68
N ALA A 39 2.64 -185.92 -35.35
CA ALA A 39 1.64 -184.86 -35.44
C ALA A 39 0.94 -184.60 -34.10
N VAL A 40 0.60 -185.67 -33.36
CA VAL A 40 -0.05 -185.55 -32.04
C VAL A 40 0.88 -184.90 -31.00
N GLU A 41 2.18 -185.24 -31.01
CA GLU A 41 3.15 -184.60 -30.11
C GLU A 41 3.32 -183.10 -30.39
N ALA A 42 3.29 -182.68 -31.67
CA ALA A 42 3.41 -181.27 -32.03
C ALA A 42 2.20 -180.43 -31.57
N GLU A 43 0.98 -180.96 -31.67
CA GLU A 43 -0.23 -180.25 -31.19
C GLU A 43 -0.27 -180.13 -29.67
N ALA A 44 0.20 -181.15 -28.94
CA ALA A 44 0.25 -181.13 -27.47
C ALA A 44 1.20 -180.03 -26.94
N VAL A 45 2.36 -179.84 -27.58
CA VAL A 45 3.32 -178.78 -27.20
C VAL A 45 2.74 -177.38 -27.47
N TRP A 46 1.99 -177.21 -28.55
CA TRP A 46 1.37 -175.92 -28.88
C TRP A 46 0.27 -175.51 -27.89
N LEU A 47 -0.56 -176.46 -27.46
CA LEU A 47 -1.60 -176.25 -26.44
C LEU A 47 -1.02 -175.87 -25.07
N GLN A 48 0.11 -176.48 -24.68
CA GLN A 48 0.83 -176.08 -23.47
C GLN A 48 1.39 -174.65 -23.57
N GLY A 49 1.85 -174.22 -24.75
CA GLY A 49 2.34 -172.85 -24.97
C GLY A 49 1.25 -171.77 -24.85
N LEU A 50 0.03 -172.05 -25.33
CA LEU A 50 -1.10 -171.12 -25.23
C LEU A 50 -1.64 -171.00 -23.81
N THR A 51 -1.71 -172.12 -23.08
CA THR A 51 -2.17 -172.11 -21.68
C THR A 51 -1.21 -171.37 -20.76
N ALA A 52 0.11 -171.48 -20.98
CA ALA A 52 1.09 -170.68 -20.24
C ALA A 52 0.94 -169.17 -20.49
N LYS A 53 0.73 -168.74 -21.75
CA LYS A 53 0.53 -167.31 -22.07
C LYS A 53 -0.76 -166.73 -21.50
N ALA A 54 -1.85 -167.51 -21.46
CA ALA A 54 -3.08 -167.07 -20.83
C ALA A 54 -2.90 -166.85 -19.32
N GLY A 55 -2.17 -167.76 -18.65
CA GLY A 55 -1.84 -167.61 -17.22
C GLY A 55 -0.98 -166.39 -16.91
N ASP A 56 0.03 -166.08 -17.73
CA ASP A 56 0.88 -164.89 -17.54
C ASP A 56 0.09 -163.57 -17.71
N LEU A 57 -0.85 -163.52 -18.67
CA LEU A 57 -1.68 -162.32 -18.89
C LEU A 57 -2.71 -162.11 -17.78
N ASP A 58 -3.32 -163.17 -17.26
CA ASP A 58 -4.23 -163.08 -16.11
C ASP A 58 -3.49 -162.56 -14.88
N ARG A 59 -2.27 -163.04 -14.64
CA ARG A 59 -1.44 -162.57 -13.53
C ARG A 59 -1.06 -161.08 -13.66
N GLN A 60 -0.73 -160.60 -14.86
CA GLN A 60 -0.44 -159.17 -15.09
C GLN A 60 -1.68 -158.28 -14.87
N LEU A 61 -2.86 -158.77 -15.25
CA LEU A 61 -4.13 -158.07 -15.00
C LEU A 61 -4.44 -157.96 -13.51
N GLU A 62 -4.17 -159.01 -12.74
CA GLU A 62 -4.34 -159.00 -11.28
C GLU A 62 -3.35 -158.04 -10.60
N GLU A 63 -2.06 -158.07 -10.97
CA GLU A 63 -1.06 -157.14 -10.43
C GLU A 63 -1.42 -155.66 -10.70
N LEU A 64 -1.88 -155.31 -11.91
CA LEU A 64 -2.33 -153.95 -12.24
C LEU A 64 -3.60 -153.53 -11.50
N ARG A 65 -4.53 -154.46 -11.27
CA ARG A 65 -5.75 -154.21 -10.49
C ARG A 65 -5.44 -153.97 -9.01
N GLU A 66 -4.52 -154.74 -8.44
CA GLU A 66 -4.05 -154.52 -7.07
C GLU A 66 -3.36 -153.16 -6.92
N GLU A 67 -2.46 -152.78 -7.86
CA GLU A 67 -1.81 -151.46 -7.83
C GLU A 67 -2.82 -150.30 -7.91
N TRP A 68 -3.83 -150.40 -8.77
CA TRP A 68 -4.89 -149.39 -8.85
C TRP A 68 -5.65 -149.25 -7.53
N SER A 69 -6.08 -150.39 -6.96
CA SER A 69 -6.82 -150.41 -5.69
C SER A 69 -6.02 -149.82 -4.53
N ARG A 70 -4.69 -149.95 -4.56
CA ARG A 70 -3.79 -149.39 -3.54
C ARG A 70 -3.64 -147.88 -3.67
N LEU A 71 -3.54 -147.33 -4.88
CA LEU A 71 -3.36 -145.88 -5.09
C LEU A 71 -4.68 -145.10 -4.99
N PHE A 72 -5.79 -145.71 -5.40
CA PHE A 72 -7.10 -145.07 -5.46
C PHE A 72 -8.19 -145.94 -4.81
N PRO A 73 -8.17 -146.09 -3.47
CA PRO A 73 -9.05 -147.02 -2.75
C PRO A 73 -10.54 -146.67 -2.85
N GLU A 74 -10.89 -145.40 -3.06
CA GLU A 74 -12.28 -144.94 -3.19
C GLU A 74 -12.75 -144.82 -4.66
N LEU A 75 -11.89 -145.11 -5.64
CA LEU A 75 -12.18 -144.93 -7.06
C LEU A 75 -12.02 -146.26 -7.80
N ALA A 76 -13.12 -146.95 -8.04
CA ALA A 76 -13.11 -148.13 -8.90
C ALA A 76 -12.66 -147.73 -10.31
N PRO A 77 -11.79 -148.52 -10.99
CA PRO A 77 -11.29 -148.19 -12.32
C PRO A 77 -12.39 -147.86 -13.33
N GLU A 78 -13.58 -148.50 -13.21
CA GLU A 78 -14.71 -148.23 -14.10
C GLU A 78 -15.40 -146.87 -13.85
N THR A 79 -15.20 -146.26 -12.68
CA THR A 79 -15.90 -145.03 -12.25
C THR A 79 -15.07 -143.76 -12.37
N ALA A 80 -13.76 -143.88 -12.58
CA ALA A 80 -12.82 -142.76 -12.61
C ALA A 80 -13.13 -141.75 -13.73
N GLU A 81 -13.48 -142.24 -14.92
CA GLU A 81 -13.83 -141.39 -16.05
C GLU A 81 -15.12 -140.59 -15.80
N HIS A 82 -16.07 -141.19 -15.07
CA HIS A 82 -17.32 -140.51 -14.71
C HIS A 82 -17.09 -139.39 -13.69
N ALA A 83 -16.29 -139.64 -12.66
CA ALA A 83 -15.95 -138.64 -11.63
C ALA A 83 -15.18 -137.44 -12.22
N TYR A 84 -14.28 -137.66 -13.17
CA TYR A 84 -13.56 -136.59 -13.85
C TYR A 84 -14.50 -135.71 -14.71
N ARG A 85 -15.46 -136.32 -15.42
CA ARG A 85 -16.48 -135.57 -16.18
C ARG A 85 -17.42 -134.76 -15.27
N GLU A 86 -17.77 -135.29 -14.10
CA GLU A 86 -18.54 -134.57 -13.07
C GLU A 86 -17.78 -133.33 -12.54
N MET A 87 -16.47 -133.46 -12.28
CA MET A 87 -15.64 -132.32 -11.87
C MET A 87 -15.62 -131.22 -12.93
N LEU A 88 -15.35 -131.57 -14.19
CA LEU A 88 -15.32 -130.60 -15.29
C LEU A 88 -16.65 -129.84 -15.44
N LYS A 89 -17.79 -130.54 -15.30
CA LYS A 89 -19.11 -129.88 -15.32
C LYS A 89 -19.30 -128.92 -14.15
N LYS A 90 -18.81 -129.27 -12.95
CA LYS A 90 -18.89 -128.39 -11.78
C LYS A 90 -18.00 -127.16 -11.93
N ASP A 91 -16.82 -127.32 -12.54
CA ASP A 91 -15.92 -126.20 -12.84
C ASP A 91 -16.51 -125.25 -13.90
N GLU A 92 -17.11 -125.78 -14.97
CA GLU A 92 -17.83 -124.97 -15.96
C GLU A 92 -19.00 -124.18 -15.33
N GLN A 93 -19.79 -124.83 -14.47
CA GLN A 93 -20.88 -124.18 -13.74
C GLN A 93 -20.36 -123.10 -12.78
N ALA A 94 -19.23 -123.34 -12.11
CA ALA A 94 -18.63 -122.37 -11.20
C ALA A 94 -18.14 -121.12 -11.95
N GLU A 95 -17.53 -121.28 -13.13
CA GLU A 95 -17.10 -120.16 -13.98
C GLU A 95 -18.29 -119.39 -14.56
N GLU A 96 -19.38 -120.06 -14.96
CA GLU A 96 -20.61 -119.38 -15.40
C GLU A 96 -21.21 -118.53 -14.27
N ILE A 97 -21.27 -119.09 -13.05
CA ILE A 97 -21.78 -118.38 -11.86
C ILE A 97 -20.86 -117.20 -11.50
N ARG A 98 -19.54 -117.36 -11.56
CA ARG A 98 -18.57 -116.26 -11.34
C ARG A 98 -18.75 -115.15 -12.36
N GLY A 99 -18.87 -115.48 -13.65
CA GLY A 99 -19.10 -114.49 -14.70
C GLY A 99 -20.41 -113.71 -14.49
N ARG A 100 -21.49 -114.39 -14.09
CA ARG A 100 -22.77 -113.73 -13.74
C ARG A 100 -22.66 -112.85 -12.49
N LEU A 101 -21.91 -113.29 -11.48
CA LEU A 101 -21.67 -112.52 -10.26
C LEU A 101 -20.85 -111.26 -10.57
N GLU A 102 -19.81 -111.33 -11.40
CA GLU A 102 -19.03 -110.15 -11.81
C GLU A 102 -19.88 -109.11 -12.54
N ILE A 103 -20.75 -109.55 -13.45
CA ILE A 103 -21.71 -108.65 -14.14
C ILE A 103 -22.67 -108.02 -13.13
N SER A 104 -23.18 -108.82 -12.18
CA SER A 104 -24.10 -108.34 -11.16
C SER A 104 -23.46 -107.35 -10.20
N VAL A 105 -22.20 -107.59 -9.79
CA VAL A 105 -21.41 -106.66 -8.95
C VAL A 105 -21.19 -105.35 -9.68
N LYS A 106 -20.74 -105.37 -10.95
CA LYS A 106 -20.58 -104.15 -11.76
C LYS A 106 -21.90 -103.38 -11.89
N PHE A 107 -23.01 -104.09 -12.14
CA PHE A 107 -24.33 -103.44 -12.21
C PHE A 107 -24.75 -102.83 -10.88
N LEU A 108 -24.47 -103.49 -9.74
CA LEU A 108 -24.76 -102.95 -8.42
C LEU A 108 -23.89 -101.74 -8.09
N ASP A 109 -22.61 -101.75 -8.47
CA ASP A 109 -21.70 -100.61 -8.30
C ASP A 109 -22.15 -99.41 -9.17
N ASP A 110 -22.54 -99.64 -10.43
CA ASP A 110 -23.09 -98.61 -11.32
C ASP A 110 -24.40 -98.04 -10.78
N LYS A 111 -25.26 -98.87 -10.17
CA LYS A 111 -26.49 -98.39 -9.52
C LYS A 111 -26.21 -97.67 -8.22
N SER A 112 -25.24 -98.14 -7.42
CA SER A 112 -24.82 -97.48 -6.18
C SER A 112 -24.25 -96.09 -6.46
N THR A 113 -23.39 -95.96 -7.48
CA THR A 113 -22.84 -94.66 -7.92
C THR A 113 -23.93 -93.74 -8.47
N SER A 114 -24.88 -94.28 -9.25
CA SER A 114 -26.04 -93.50 -9.72
C SER A 114 -26.92 -92.99 -8.56
N VAL A 115 -27.14 -93.82 -7.53
CA VAL A 115 -27.90 -93.43 -6.33
C VAL A 115 -27.16 -92.36 -5.55
N GLN A 116 -25.84 -92.48 -5.39
CA GLN A 116 -25.02 -91.45 -4.73
C GLN A 116 -25.08 -90.12 -5.48
N ALA A 117 -24.95 -90.13 -6.81
CA ALA A 117 -25.06 -88.92 -7.63
C ALA A 117 -26.43 -88.24 -7.48
N LEU A 118 -27.52 -89.01 -7.53
CA LEU A 118 -28.88 -88.47 -7.31
C LEU A 118 -29.07 -87.94 -5.89
N GLN A 119 -28.47 -88.56 -4.87
CA GLN A 119 -28.51 -88.06 -3.49
C GLN A 119 -27.76 -86.74 -3.34
N GLU A 120 -26.61 -86.59 -4.01
CA GLU A 120 -25.87 -85.32 -4.04
C GLU A 120 -26.65 -84.21 -4.75
N GLU A 121 -27.32 -84.54 -5.87
CA GLU A 121 -28.20 -83.60 -6.58
C GLU A 121 -29.40 -83.18 -5.73
N ILE A 122 -30.07 -84.11 -5.05
CA ILE A 122 -31.17 -83.80 -4.11
C ILE A 122 -30.66 -82.88 -3.00
N ALA A 123 -29.52 -83.20 -2.37
CA ALA A 123 -28.95 -82.38 -1.31
C ALA A 123 -28.49 -80.99 -1.80
N ALA A 124 -28.12 -80.84 -3.07
CA ALA A 124 -27.84 -79.54 -3.68
C ALA A 124 -29.15 -78.74 -3.89
N LEU A 125 -30.17 -79.37 -4.49
CA LEU A 125 -31.46 -78.74 -4.73
C LEU A 125 -32.18 -78.34 -3.42
N ASP A 126 -32.09 -79.15 -2.37
CA ASP A 126 -32.66 -78.82 -1.06
C ASP A 126 -31.99 -77.59 -0.44
N ARG A 127 -30.66 -77.44 -0.60
CA ARG A 127 -29.94 -76.24 -0.15
C ARG A 127 -30.38 -75.01 -0.93
N ASP A 128 -30.50 -75.14 -2.25
CA ASP A 128 -30.96 -74.03 -3.09
C ASP A 128 -32.41 -73.64 -2.76
N LEU A 129 -33.31 -74.60 -2.59
CA LEU A 129 -34.70 -74.36 -2.17
C LEU A 129 -34.77 -73.66 -0.82
N ALA A 130 -33.99 -74.11 0.17
CA ALA A 130 -33.91 -73.46 1.48
C ALA A 130 -33.42 -72.01 1.37
N GLN A 131 -32.41 -71.76 0.53
CA GLN A 131 -31.91 -70.41 0.27
C GLN A 131 -32.96 -69.52 -0.40
N TRP A 132 -33.64 -70.01 -1.44
CA TRP A 132 -34.67 -69.24 -2.14
C TRP A 132 -35.88 -68.96 -1.26
N ASN A 133 -36.31 -69.92 -0.44
CA ASN A 133 -37.39 -69.72 0.52
C ASN A 133 -37.03 -68.66 1.57
N ALA A 134 -35.82 -68.72 2.14
CA ALA A 134 -35.36 -67.70 3.08
C ALA A 134 -35.28 -66.30 2.45
N GLN A 135 -34.85 -66.21 1.19
CA GLN A 135 -34.85 -64.94 0.46
C GLN A 135 -36.26 -64.42 0.20
N LEU A 136 -37.19 -65.29 -0.20
CA LEU A 136 -38.58 -64.93 -0.44
C LEU A 136 -39.24 -64.42 0.86
N GLU A 137 -39.11 -65.16 1.96
CA GLU A 137 -39.62 -64.75 3.27
C GLU A 137 -39.05 -63.39 3.71
N GLY A 138 -37.74 -63.18 3.51
CA GLY A 138 -37.08 -61.91 3.80
C GLY A 138 -37.61 -60.75 2.95
N LYS A 139 -37.89 -60.99 1.66
CA LYS A 139 -38.46 -59.99 0.74
C LYS A 139 -39.91 -59.68 1.08
N GLU A 140 -40.73 -60.69 1.37
CA GLU A 140 -42.12 -60.52 1.79
C GLU A 140 -42.23 -59.76 3.12
N ALA A 141 -41.36 -60.08 4.10
CA ALA A 141 -41.31 -59.35 5.36
C ALA A 141 -40.98 -57.86 5.14
N LEU A 142 -40.02 -57.57 4.25
CA LEU A 142 -39.63 -56.21 3.91
C LEU A 142 -40.74 -55.49 3.15
N GLU A 143 -41.42 -56.16 2.21
CA GLU A 143 -42.59 -55.61 1.51
C GLU A 143 -43.71 -55.24 2.50
N ARG A 144 -44.09 -56.16 3.40
CA ARG A 144 -45.08 -55.90 4.46
C ARG A 144 -44.69 -54.73 5.35
N GLU A 145 -43.42 -54.63 5.74
CA GLU A 145 -42.91 -53.50 6.52
C GLU A 145 -43.03 -52.18 5.75
N LYS A 146 -42.65 -52.16 4.47
CA LYS A 146 -42.74 -50.95 3.63
C LYS A 146 -44.19 -50.55 3.41
N GLU A 147 -45.08 -51.49 3.13
CA GLU A 147 -46.52 -51.23 3.00
C GLU A 147 -47.11 -50.65 4.29
N GLN A 148 -46.78 -51.22 5.45
CA GLN A 148 -47.23 -50.71 6.74
C GLN A 148 -46.73 -49.28 6.99
N ARG A 149 -45.45 -48.98 6.72
CA ARG A 149 -44.91 -47.62 6.85
C ARG A 149 -45.58 -46.65 5.88
N LEU A 150 -45.82 -47.08 4.64
CA LEU A 150 -46.51 -46.27 3.63
C LEU A 150 -47.94 -45.97 4.09
N LEU A 151 -48.65 -46.97 4.62
CA LEU A 151 -49.99 -46.81 5.20
C LEU A 151 -49.99 -45.92 6.44
N GLN A 152 -48.99 -46.00 7.32
CA GLN A 152 -48.84 -45.11 8.48
C GLN A 152 -48.64 -43.65 8.07
N TRP A 153 -47.85 -43.40 7.02
CA TRP A 153 -47.59 -42.04 6.54
C TRP A 153 -48.73 -41.47 5.72
N THR A 154 -49.40 -42.29 4.90
CA THR A 154 -50.44 -41.80 3.99
C THR A 154 -51.87 -42.02 4.45
N GLY A 155 -52.07 -42.81 5.50
CA GLY A 155 -53.41 -43.22 5.95
C GLY A 155 -54.21 -43.94 4.86
N GLY A 156 -53.55 -44.56 3.88
CA GLY A 156 -54.18 -45.20 2.72
C GLY A 156 -54.44 -44.27 1.53
N ARG A 157 -54.08 -42.98 1.59
CA ARG A 157 -54.13 -42.07 0.43
C ARG A 157 -52.88 -42.22 -0.44
N ALA A 158 -52.94 -41.73 -1.68
CA ALA A 158 -51.77 -41.69 -2.55
C ALA A 158 -50.73 -40.69 -2.02
N ALA A 159 -49.49 -41.13 -1.80
CA ALA A 159 -48.40 -40.31 -1.26
C ALA A 159 -48.15 -39.04 -2.08
N ALA A 160 -48.22 -39.12 -3.41
CA ALA A 160 -48.03 -37.98 -4.31
C ALA A 160 -49.07 -36.88 -4.09
N ALA A 161 -50.34 -37.24 -3.83
CA ALA A 161 -51.40 -36.27 -3.58
C ALA A 161 -51.20 -35.55 -2.24
N LEU A 162 -50.84 -36.29 -1.19
CA LEU A 162 -50.52 -35.71 0.13
C LEU A 162 -49.31 -34.79 0.05
N LEU A 163 -48.27 -35.19 -0.67
CA LEU A 163 -47.06 -34.39 -0.84
C LEU A 163 -47.37 -33.08 -1.57
N ALA A 164 -48.15 -33.13 -2.66
CA ALA A 164 -48.61 -31.92 -3.35
C ALA A 164 -49.47 -31.01 -2.46
N GLU A 165 -50.36 -31.57 -1.63
CA GLU A 165 -51.15 -30.81 -0.64
C GLU A 165 -50.24 -30.14 0.40
N CYS A 166 -49.26 -30.87 0.94
CA CYS A 166 -48.28 -30.35 1.89
C CYS A 166 -47.40 -29.26 1.29
N GLU A 167 -46.90 -29.45 0.07
CA GLU A 167 -46.09 -28.45 -0.65
C GLU A 167 -46.90 -27.18 -0.93
N LYS A 168 -48.14 -27.32 -1.39
CA LYS A 168 -49.03 -26.18 -1.62
C LYS A 168 -49.29 -25.42 -0.32
N ARG A 169 -49.58 -26.13 0.77
CA ARG A 169 -49.82 -25.52 2.08
C ARG A 169 -48.57 -24.85 2.65
N LEU A 170 -47.39 -25.44 2.41
CA LEU A 170 -46.12 -24.83 2.78
C LEU A 170 -45.89 -23.52 2.02
N GLN A 171 -46.13 -23.51 0.71
CA GLN A 171 -46.02 -22.29 -0.11
C GLN A 171 -47.02 -21.20 0.32
N GLU A 172 -48.27 -21.56 0.61
CA GLU A 172 -49.28 -20.64 1.15
C GLU A 172 -48.85 -20.05 2.51
N LEU A 173 -48.28 -20.86 3.40
CA LEU A 173 -47.77 -20.39 4.68
C LEU A 173 -46.53 -19.51 4.54
N GLN A 174 -45.61 -19.84 3.62
CA GLN A 174 -44.42 -19.04 3.35
C GLN A 174 -44.77 -17.67 2.79
N THR A 175 -45.64 -17.62 1.77
CA THR A 175 -46.14 -16.37 1.17
C THR A 175 -46.96 -15.55 2.17
N GLY A 176 -47.78 -16.19 3.00
CA GLY A 176 -48.50 -15.56 4.12
C GLY A 176 -47.56 -14.94 5.16
N LEU A 177 -46.48 -15.64 5.53
CA LEU A 177 -45.48 -15.13 6.47
C LEU A 177 -44.71 -13.95 5.90
N GLU A 178 -44.30 -14.01 4.63
CA GLU A 178 -43.59 -12.92 3.96
C GLU A 178 -44.45 -11.66 3.83
N SER A 179 -45.70 -11.81 3.39
CA SER A 179 -46.64 -10.69 3.29
C SER A 179 -46.95 -10.07 4.67
N SER A 180 -47.15 -10.89 5.70
CA SER A 180 -47.36 -10.41 7.07
C SER A 180 -46.12 -9.66 7.61
N ARG A 181 -44.92 -10.16 7.35
CA ARG A 181 -43.67 -9.48 7.72
C ARG A 181 -43.51 -8.14 7.02
N GLN A 182 -43.84 -8.07 5.73
CA GLN A 182 -43.80 -6.81 4.97
C GLN A 182 -44.81 -5.80 5.52
N LEU A 183 -46.05 -6.22 5.78
CA LEU A 183 -47.08 -5.37 6.37
C LEU A 183 -46.70 -4.87 7.77
N HIS A 184 -46.15 -5.75 8.61
CA HIS A 184 -45.69 -5.35 9.94
C HIS A 184 -44.54 -4.34 9.84
N ARG A 185 -43.59 -4.55 8.92
CA ARG A 185 -42.47 -3.64 8.72
C ARG A 185 -42.94 -2.27 8.23
N SER A 186 -43.83 -2.21 7.23
CA SER A 186 -44.35 -0.93 6.74
C SER A 186 -45.19 -0.21 7.79
N ALA A 187 -46.00 -0.93 8.56
CA ALA A 187 -46.76 -0.35 9.67
C ALA A 187 -45.84 0.20 10.78
N ALA A 188 -44.76 -0.52 11.11
CA ALA A 188 -43.77 -0.05 12.09
C ALA A 188 -43.01 1.20 11.60
N GLU A 189 -42.64 1.25 10.32
CA GLU A 189 -42.01 2.42 9.70
C GLU A 189 -42.95 3.64 9.71
N GLN A 190 -44.23 3.45 9.36
CA GLN A 190 -45.26 4.50 9.42
C GLN A 190 -45.50 4.99 10.85
N ALA A 191 -45.59 4.09 11.82
CA ALA A 191 -45.75 4.45 13.23
C ALA A 191 -44.55 5.24 13.74
N GLN A 192 -43.32 4.85 13.38
CA GLN A 192 -42.11 5.58 13.74
C GLN A 192 -42.09 6.99 13.12
N HIS A 193 -42.53 7.13 11.87
CA HIS A 193 -42.66 8.43 11.22
C HIS A 193 -43.66 9.33 11.94
N ALA A 194 -44.86 8.81 12.22
CA ALA A 194 -45.91 9.54 12.92
C ALA A 194 -45.47 9.98 14.33
N VAL A 195 -44.73 9.13 15.07
CA VAL A 195 -44.18 9.49 16.38
C VAL A 195 -43.15 10.62 16.26
N LYS A 196 -42.28 10.59 15.25
CA LYS A 196 -41.30 11.67 15.01
C LYS A 196 -42.00 12.99 14.65
N GLU A 197 -42.97 12.96 13.75
CA GLU A 197 -43.75 14.15 13.38
C GLU A 197 -44.49 14.72 14.58
N ALA A 198 -45.17 13.87 15.37
CA ALA A 198 -45.85 14.30 16.59
C ALA A 198 -44.90 14.94 17.62
N ALA A 199 -43.68 14.41 17.75
CA ALA A 199 -42.67 14.99 18.63
C ALA A 199 -42.20 16.37 18.15
N ILE A 200 -41.94 16.53 16.85
CA ILE A 200 -41.57 17.83 16.25
C ILE A 200 -42.70 18.84 16.43
N SER A 201 -43.94 18.46 16.12
CA SER A 201 -45.10 19.34 16.28
C SER A 201 -45.31 19.73 17.75
N ARG A 202 -45.11 18.81 18.70
CA ARG A 202 -45.23 19.11 20.13
C ARG A 202 -44.16 20.10 20.58
N GLN A 203 -42.90 19.86 20.20
CA GLN A 203 -41.80 20.77 20.54
C GLN A 203 -42.01 22.17 19.95
N ALA A 204 -42.49 22.25 18.70
CA ALA A 204 -42.82 23.53 18.08
C ALA A 204 -43.96 24.25 18.82
N ALA A 205 -44.99 23.52 19.28
CA ALA A 205 -46.09 24.10 20.04
C ALA A 205 -45.65 24.58 21.44
N GLU A 206 -44.79 23.80 22.12
CA GLU A 206 -44.20 24.17 23.42
C GLU A 206 -43.33 25.42 23.29
N SER A 207 -42.41 25.46 22.32
CA SER A 207 -41.58 26.65 22.07
C SER A 207 -42.41 27.87 21.68
N ALA A 208 -43.42 27.72 20.81
CA ALA A 208 -44.32 28.82 20.46
C ALA A 208 -45.10 29.34 21.68
N ARG A 209 -45.51 28.43 22.58
CA ARG A 209 -46.17 28.80 23.84
C ARG A 209 -45.22 29.56 24.76
N GLU A 210 -44.00 29.08 24.97
CA GLU A 210 -42.99 29.76 25.80
C GLU A 210 -42.68 31.16 25.26
N HIS A 211 -42.49 31.28 23.94
CA HIS A 211 -42.28 32.59 23.29
C HIS A 211 -43.48 33.51 23.43
N SER A 212 -44.71 32.99 23.32
CA SER A 212 -45.93 33.77 23.53
C SER A 212 -46.05 34.24 24.99
N GLU A 213 -45.79 33.36 25.95
CA GLU A 213 -45.83 33.71 27.39
C GLU A 213 -44.76 34.75 27.73
N ALA A 214 -43.54 34.59 27.22
CA ALA A 214 -42.46 35.56 27.38
C ALA A 214 -42.79 36.91 26.72
N ALA A 215 -43.33 36.91 25.50
CA ALA A 215 -43.73 38.13 24.80
C ALA A 215 -44.85 38.87 25.54
N VAL A 216 -45.83 38.14 26.10
CA VAL A 216 -46.89 38.70 26.93
C VAL A 216 -46.32 39.32 28.21
N SER A 217 -45.38 38.64 28.89
CA SER A 217 -44.72 39.18 30.08
C SER A 217 -43.94 40.45 29.77
N ILE A 218 -43.10 40.43 28.73
CA ILE A 218 -42.30 41.59 28.31
C ILE A 218 -43.23 42.75 27.94
N TRP A 219 -44.30 42.47 27.20
CA TRP A 219 -45.29 43.47 26.84
C TRP A 219 -45.94 44.11 28.07
N GLN A 220 -46.36 43.30 29.04
CA GLN A 220 -46.95 43.79 30.29
C GLN A 220 -45.97 44.63 31.09
N ASP A 221 -44.72 44.19 31.22
CA ASP A 221 -43.66 44.93 31.92
C ASP A 221 -43.39 46.28 31.25
N CYS A 222 -43.25 46.29 29.92
CA CYS A 222 -43.07 47.51 29.14
C CYS A 222 -44.27 48.45 29.25
N LEU A 223 -45.51 47.93 29.21
CA LEU A 223 -46.71 48.75 29.34
C LEU A 223 -46.78 49.39 30.74
N GLN A 224 -46.52 48.62 31.80
CA GLN A 224 -46.53 49.11 33.19
C GLN A 224 -45.45 50.15 33.47
N THR A 225 -44.28 50.04 32.83
CA THR A 225 -43.21 51.05 32.97
C THR A 225 -43.34 52.23 32.02
N SER A 226 -44.25 52.14 31.04
CA SER A 226 -44.52 53.23 30.11
C SER A 226 -45.52 54.24 30.69
N ALA A 227 -45.66 55.37 30.00
CA ALA A 227 -46.67 56.38 30.31
C ALA A 227 -48.04 56.08 29.67
N PHE A 228 -48.20 54.94 28.98
CA PHE A 228 -49.43 54.57 28.28
C PHE A 228 -50.32 53.67 29.14
N GLU A 229 -51.63 53.90 29.13
CA GLU A 229 -52.58 53.16 29.96
C GLU A 229 -53.10 51.89 29.28
N SER A 230 -53.05 51.83 27.94
CA SER A 230 -53.58 50.68 27.18
C SER A 230 -52.82 50.39 25.88
N ALA A 231 -52.99 49.17 25.36
CA ALA A 231 -52.42 48.75 24.09
C ALA A 231 -52.86 49.64 22.91
N SER A 232 -54.11 50.12 22.92
CA SER A 232 -54.63 51.00 21.88
C SER A 232 -53.93 52.36 21.88
N GLU A 233 -53.51 52.86 23.04
CA GLU A 233 -52.74 54.11 23.13
C GLU A 233 -51.32 53.93 22.61
N VAL A 234 -50.68 52.78 22.90
CA VAL A 234 -49.35 52.45 22.36
C VAL A 234 -49.39 52.35 20.84
N GLU A 235 -50.40 51.68 20.27
CA GLU A 235 -50.58 51.59 18.82
C GLU A 235 -50.88 52.96 18.19
N GLY A 236 -51.72 53.78 18.84
CA GLY A 236 -52.03 55.13 18.38
C GLY A 236 -50.85 56.10 18.45
N ALA A 237 -49.92 55.88 19.39
CA ALA A 237 -48.68 56.64 19.55
C ALA A 237 -47.51 56.06 18.74
N ALA A 238 -47.71 54.94 18.04
CA ALA A 238 -46.67 54.34 17.22
C ALA A 238 -46.32 55.25 16.05
N LEU A 239 -45.07 55.70 16.01
CA LEU A 239 -44.54 56.48 14.89
C LEU A 239 -44.58 55.65 13.61
N ALA A 240 -44.85 56.32 12.49
CA ALA A 240 -44.70 55.72 11.17
C ALA A 240 -43.25 55.21 10.98
N PRO A 241 -43.02 54.17 10.18
CA PRO A 241 -41.69 53.58 10.02
C PRO A 241 -40.63 54.59 9.56
N GLU A 242 -41.02 55.55 8.71
CA GLU A 242 -40.16 56.64 8.24
C GLU A 242 -39.80 57.61 9.37
N GLU A 243 -40.80 58.10 10.10
CA GLU A 243 -40.62 59.00 11.27
C GLU A 243 -39.79 58.35 12.38
N ARG A 244 -39.97 57.04 12.59
CA ARG A 244 -39.18 56.25 13.54
C ARG A 244 -37.72 56.16 13.11
N ALA A 245 -37.46 55.98 11.81
CA ALA A 245 -36.10 55.93 11.28
C ALA A 245 -35.40 57.30 11.41
N GLU A 246 -36.12 58.39 11.10
CA GLU A 246 -35.60 59.76 11.28
C GLU A 246 -35.33 60.08 12.76
N ALA A 247 -36.25 59.73 13.65
CA ALA A 247 -36.05 59.91 15.09
C ALA A 247 -34.84 59.11 15.61
N ALA A 248 -34.69 57.85 15.17
CA ALA A 248 -33.53 57.03 15.51
C ALA A 248 -32.23 57.63 14.97
N ALA A 249 -32.23 58.18 13.75
CA ALA A 249 -31.08 58.84 13.17
C ALA A 249 -30.69 60.10 13.97
N ARG A 250 -31.66 60.94 14.39
CA ARG A 250 -31.40 62.10 15.25
C ARG A 250 -30.81 61.71 16.60
N VAL A 251 -31.36 60.67 17.24
CA VAL A 251 -30.83 60.17 18.53
C VAL A 251 -29.41 59.65 18.37
N ARG A 252 -29.11 58.91 17.29
CA ARG A 252 -27.75 58.45 17.00
C ARG A 252 -26.81 59.63 16.79
N ALA A 253 -27.17 60.58 15.92
CA ALA A 253 -26.36 61.76 15.66
C ALA A 253 -26.07 62.57 16.93
N HIS A 254 -27.04 62.71 17.83
CA HIS A 254 -26.83 63.36 19.12
C HIS A 254 -25.84 62.58 20.00
N ARG A 255 -26.02 61.27 20.15
CA ARG A 255 -25.13 60.43 20.97
C ARG A 255 -23.71 60.37 20.42
N ASP A 256 -23.58 60.31 19.10
CA ASP A 256 -22.28 60.35 18.43
C ASP A 256 -21.61 61.71 18.66
N GLY A 257 -22.37 62.81 18.59
CA GLY A 257 -21.90 64.15 18.94
C GLY A 257 -21.52 64.30 20.42
N GLU A 258 -22.30 63.74 21.35
CA GLU A 258 -21.96 63.69 22.77
C GLU A 258 -20.65 62.94 23.01
N ALA A 259 -20.46 61.80 22.35
CA ALA A 259 -19.24 61.01 22.44
C ALA A 259 -18.04 61.77 21.87
N GLU A 260 -18.21 62.49 20.76
CA GLU A 260 -17.17 63.33 20.18
C GLU A 260 -16.78 64.48 21.12
N VAL A 261 -17.76 65.22 21.66
CA VAL A 261 -17.50 66.31 22.61
C VAL A 261 -16.85 65.77 23.88
N ALA A 262 -17.28 64.63 24.41
CA ALA A 262 -16.66 64.00 25.56
C ALA A 262 -15.20 63.63 25.29
N LEU A 263 -14.89 63.14 24.09
CA LEU A 263 -13.53 62.85 23.67
C LEU A 263 -12.69 64.13 23.49
N GLN A 264 -13.26 65.19 22.92
CA GLN A 264 -12.60 66.48 22.80
C GLN A 264 -12.32 67.10 24.18
N LEU A 265 -13.29 67.07 25.11
CA LEU A 265 -13.12 67.52 26.49
C LEU A 265 -12.00 66.74 27.18
N ARG A 266 -12.00 65.41 27.08
CA ARG A 266 -10.93 64.57 27.62
C ARG A 266 -9.56 64.93 27.03
N ASN A 267 -9.48 65.15 25.72
CA ASN A 267 -8.22 65.58 25.08
C ASN A 267 -7.76 66.97 25.56
N ILE A 268 -8.70 67.88 25.82
CA ILE A 268 -8.41 69.21 26.38
C ILE A 268 -7.95 69.07 27.84
N GLU A 269 -8.62 68.25 28.65
CA GLU A 269 -8.21 67.93 30.02
C GLU A 269 -6.80 67.33 30.08
N GLU A 270 -6.49 66.38 29.19
CA GLU A 270 -5.15 65.81 29.04
C GLU A 270 -4.12 66.87 28.64
N LYS A 271 -4.44 67.79 27.72
CA LYS A 271 -3.54 68.90 27.33
C LYS A 271 -3.37 69.95 28.42
N LEU A 272 -4.40 70.16 29.25
CA LEU A 272 -4.33 71.11 30.36
C LEU A 272 -3.46 70.56 31.50
N GLU A 273 -3.35 69.24 31.67
CA GLU A 273 -2.58 68.60 32.76
C GLU A 273 -2.91 69.20 34.17
N GLY A 274 -4.15 69.64 34.37
CA GLY A 274 -4.58 70.30 35.62
C GLY A 274 -4.10 71.75 35.78
N ALA A 275 -3.52 72.36 34.74
CA ALA A 275 -3.23 73.79 34.71
C ALA A 275 -4.54 74.59 34.73
N VAL A 276 -4.67 75.47 35.71
CA VAL A 276 -5.79 76.38 35.85
C VAL A 276 -5.23 77.79 35.70
N LEU A 277 -5.79 78.56 34.77
CA LEU A 277 -5.45 79.96 34.58
C LEU A 277 -6.59 80.81 35.13
N SER A 278 -6.33 81.55 36.20
CA SER A 278 -7.31 82.48 36.75
C SER A 278 -7.53 83.68 35.82
N ALA A 279 -8.67 84.36 35.98
CA ALA A 279 -8.96 85.58 35.22
C ALA A 279 -7.93 86.69 35.50
N GLU A 280 -7.39 86.73 36.72
CA GLU A 280 -6.35 87.68 37.14
C GLU A 280 -5.01 87.39 36.45
N GLU A 281 -4.55 86.13 36.46
CA GLU A 281 -3.33 85.70 35.76
C GLU A 281 -3.43 85.90 34.24
N TRP A 282 -4.62 85.67 33.65
CA TRP A 282 -4.86 85.94 32.24
C TRP A 282 -4.79 87.44 31.91
N GLN A 283 -5.40 88.28 32.73
CA GLN A 283 -5.33 89.73 32.56
C GLN A 283 -3.91 90.27 32.76
N GLU A 284 -3.17 89.74 33.75
CA GLU A 284 -1.77 90.09 33.95
C GLU A 284 -0.90 89.65 32.76
N SER A 285 -1.12 88.46 32.22
CA SER A 285 -0.43 87.98 31.02
C SER A 285 -0.73 88.84 29.78
N GLN A 286 -1.99 89.24 29.59
CA GLN A 286 -2.42 90.15 28.53
C GLN A 286 -1.78 91.54 28.67
N GLU A 287 -1.77 92.11 29.88
CA GLU A 287 -1.16 93.41 30.15
C GLU A 287 0.37 93.35 29.99
N THR A 288 1.00 92.26 30.43
CA THR A 288 2.44 92.01 30.23
C THR A 288 2.75 91.92 28.74
N LEU A 289 1.96 91.16 27.97
CA LEU A 289 2.11 91.08 26.52
C LEU A 289 1.93 92.45 25.85
N ARG A 290 0.95 93.24 26.29
CA ARG A 290 0.72 94.59 25.76
C ARG A 290 1.92 95.49 26.03
N ARG A 291 2.42 95.49 27.28
CA ARG A 291 3.62 96.25 27.66
C ARG A 291 4.84 95.80 26.86
N CYS A 292 5.09 94.50 26.73
CA CYS A 292 6.21 94.01 25.92
C CYS A 292 6.11 94.44 24.45
N LYS A 293 4.89 94.50 23.89
CA LYS A 293 4.69 95.02 22.52
C LYS A 293 4.94 96.52 22.42
N GLU A 294 4.44 97.29 23.37
CA GLU A 294 4.67 98.74 23.45
C GLU A 294 6.18 99.05 23.62
N ASP A 295 6.88 98.29 24.46
CA ASP A 295 8.32 98.39 24.69
C ASP A 295 9.11 97.99 23.43
N ASP A 296 8.71 96.94 22.72
CA ASP A 296 9.35 96.51 21.47
C ASP A 296 9.16 97.56 20.36
N GLU A 297 7.94 98.10 20.22
CA GLU A 297 7.68 99.20 19.28
C GLU A 297 8.48 100.46 19.64
N ALA A 298 8.57 100.82 20.92
CA ALA A 298 9.37 101.95 21.39
C ALA A 298 10.87 101.72 21.13
N ALA A 299 11.38 100.50 21.37
CA ALA A 299 12.76 100.13 21.10
C ALA A 299 13.06 100.17 19.59
N LEU A 300 12.14 99.70 18.74
CA LEU A 300 12.26 99.79 17.28
C LEU A 300 12.30 101.24 16.79
N GLN A 301 11.40 102.10 17.31
CA GLN A 301 11.39 103.53 16.99
C GLN A 301 12.67 104.21 17.47
N GLY A 302 13.14 103.88 18.69
CA GLY A 302 14.39 104.37 19.25
C GLY A 302 15.60 103.97 18.41
N ARG A 303 15.66 102.71 17.97
CA ARG A 303 16.71 102.21 17.07
C ARG A 303 16.70 102.96 15.75
N ALA A 304 15.54 103.09 15.10
CA ALA A 304 15.41 103.81 13.84
C ALA A 304 15.81 105.28 13.95
N ARG A 305 15.50 105.94 15.08
CA ARG A 305 15.94 107.31 15.34
C ARG A 305 17.46 107.39 15.52
N ALA A 306 18.04 106.51 16.32
CA ALA A 306 19.49 106.47 16.54
C ALA A 306 20.27 106.17 15.25
N GLU A 307 19.74 105.29 14.39
CA GLU A 307 20.32 105.00 13.06
C GLU A 307 20.32 106.24 12.16
N ARG A 308 19.20 106.99 12.08
CA ARG A 308 19.14 108.25 11.31
C ARG A 308 20.06 109.33 11.88
N ASP A 309 20.08 109.49 13.21
CA ASP A 309 20.96 110.46 13.86
C ASP A 309 22.43 110.12 13.60
N LEU A 310 22.79 108.83 13.56
CA LEU A 310 24.13 108.37 13.19
C LEU A 310 24.45 108.67 11.73
N GLU A 311 23.53 108.41 10.79
CA GLU A 311 23.70 108.74 9.37
C GLU A 311 23.91 110.25 9.15
N ASP A 312 23.08 111.10 9.76
CA ASP A 312 23.22 112.56 9.68
C ASP A 312 24.55 113.03 10.30
N LEU A 313 24.95 112.46 11.44
CA LEU A 313 26.23 112.78 12.06
C LEU A 313 27.42 112.34 11.21
N GLN A 314 27.34 111.19 10.52
CA GLN A 314 28.33 110.75 9.55
C GLN A 314 28.42 111.71 8.36
N HIS A 315 27.29 112.14 7.79
CA HIS A 315 27.27 113.14 6.71
C HIS A 315 27.88 114.47 7.15
N ARG A 316 27.52 114.97 8.34
CA ARG A 316 28.10 116.18 8.92
C ARG A 316 29.58 116.02 9.20
N HIS A 317 30.02 114.84 9.64
CA HIS A 317 31.44 114.57 9.88
C HIS A 317 32.25 114.57 8.59
N ILE A 318 31.73 113.96 7.52
CA ILE A 318 32.35 114.04 6.17
C ILE A 318 32.47 115.50 5.75
N ARG A 319 31.37 116.27 5.85
CA ARG A 319 31.37 117.70 5.51
C ARG A 319 32.34 118.51 6.36
N TRP A 320 32.43 118.19 7.65
CA TRP A 320 33.37 118.82 8.56
C TRP A 320 34.82 118.51 8.17
N MET A 321 35.14 117.26 7.78
CA MET A 321 36.48 116.90 7.30
C MET A 321 36.84 117.65 6.01
N GLU A 322 35.90 117.80 5.07
CA GLU A 322 36.10 118.62 3.87
C GLU A 322 36.42 120.08 4.23
N LEU A 323 35.59 120.70 5.08
CA LEU A 323 35.77 122.08 5.52
C LEU A 323 37.04 122.29 6.35
N GLU A 324 37.42 121.31 7.17
CA GLU A 324 38.67 121.35 7.93
C GLU A 324 39.89 121.21 6.99
N GLY A 325 39.76 120.43 5.93
CA GLY A 325 40.73 120.38 4.83
C GLY A 325 40.88 121.73 4.13
N GLU A 326 39.77 122.34 3.70
CA GLU A 326 39.76 123.69 3.10
C GLU A 326 40.33 124.74 4.05
N ARG A 327 39.97 124.68 5.34
CA ARG A 327 40.51 125.57 6.39
C ARG A 327 42.02 125.39 6.53
N ALA A 328 42.53 124.15 6.53
CA ALA A 328 43.96 123.88 6.62
C ALA A 328 44.71 124.41 5.39
N GLU A 329 44.15 124.25 4.19
CA GLU A 329 44.71 124.84 2.96
C GLU A 329 44.72 126.36 2.98
N HIS A 330 43.60 126.99 3.38
CA HIS A 330 43.50 128.42 3.52
C HIS A 330 44.41 128.97 4.62
N ALA A 331 44.58 128.26 5.73
CA ALA A 331 45.53 128.62 6.78
C ALA A 331 46.97 128.55 6.26
N ALA A 332 47.33 127.49 5.52
CA ALA A 332 48.65 127.38 4.89
C ALA A 332 48.89 128.50 3.85
N LEU A 333 47.86 128.87 3.08
CA LEU A 333 47.92 129.98 2.14
C LEU A 333 48.04 131.33 2.87
N GLN A 334 47.28 131.54 3.94
CA GLN A 334 47.36 132.73 4.78
C GLN A 334 48.75 132.87 5.41
N ASP A 335 49.36 131.78 5.87
CA ASP A 335 50.74 131.76 6.38
C ASP A 335 51.77 132.10 5.30
N ARG A 336 51.56 131.66 4.06
CA ARG A 336 52.42 132.04 2.93
C ARG A 336 52.24 133.52 2.58
N LEU A 337 50.99 133.98 2.52
CA LEU A 337 50.65 135.38 2.23
C LEU A 337 51.10 136.33 3.34
N SER A 338 51.03 135.95 4.60
CA SER A 338 51.51 136.75 5.74
C SER A 338 53.03 136.87 5.73
N LYS A 339 53.75 135.80 5.36
CA LYS A 339 55.20 135.86 5.10
C LYS A 339 55.52 136.81 3.95
N LEU A 340 54.83 136.68 2.81
CA LEU A 340 54.96 137.58 1.66
C LEU A 340 54.66 139.04 2.02
N GLN A 341 53.57 139.27 2.76
CA GLN A 341 53.19 140.59 3.24
C GLN A 341 54.28 141.15 4.16
N THR A 342 54.83 140.37 5.09
CA THR A 342 55.91 140.85 5.98
C THR A 342 57.16 141.27 5.21
N VAL A 343 57.52 140.55 4.14
CA VAL A 343 58.65 140.91 3.26
C VAL A 343 58.37 142.18 2.44
N LEU A 344 57.12 142.37 2.00
CA LEU A 344 56.72 143.49 1.13
C LEU A 344 56.17 144.71 1.89
N ARG A 345 55.95 144.59 3.21
CA ARG A 345 55.28 145.62 4.02
C ARG A 345 56.29 146.53 4.68
N GLY A 346 55.92 147.81 4.69
CA GLY A 346 56.77 148.88 5.18
C GLY A 346 57.80 149.26 4.13
N ASN A 347 58.73 150.13 4.54
CA ASN A 347 59.81 150.54 3.66
C ASN A 347 60.83 149.42 3.41
N ALA A 348 60.77 148.23 4.02
CA ALA A 348 61.84 147.22 3.92
C ALA A 348 62.20 146.81 2.47
N PHE A 349 61.22 146.58 1.59
CA PHE A 349 61.49 146.27 0.18
C PHE A 349 62.02 147.48 -0.60
N VAL A 350 61.48 148.67 -0.30
CA VAL A 350 61.89 149.93 -0.91
C VAL A 350 63.27 150.38 -0.40
N GLU A 351 63.58 150.14 0.87
CA GLU A 351 64.85 150.37 1.56
C GLU A 351 65.89 149.38 1.05
N TYR A 352 65.55 148.11 0.83
CA TYR A 352 66.47 147.17 0.19
C TYR A 352 66.86 147.64 -1.22
N ILE A 353 65.88 148.00 -2.06
CA ILE A 353 66.14 148.55 -3.41
C ILE A 353 66.84 149.91 -3.33
N ALA A 354 66.45 150.77 -2.41
CA ALA A 354 67.03 152.10 -2.23
C ALA A 354 68.45 152.00 -1.71
N GLU A 355 68.78 151.12 -0.77
CA GLU A 355 70.12 150.89 -0.23
C GLU A 355 71.05 150.40 -1.34
N GLU A 356 70.57 149.47 -2.19
CA GLU A 356 71.33 148.99 -3.34
C GLU A 356 71.58 150.09 -4.39
N GLN A 357 70.57 150.94 -4.68
CA GLN A 357 70.71 152.09 -5.59
C GLN A 357 71.55 153.24 -4.98
N LEU A 358 71.41 153.52 -3.69
CA LEU A 358 72.11 154.60 -2.98
C LEU A 358 73.59 154.25 -2.81
N MET A 359 73.92 152.95 -2.61
CA MET A 359 75.29 152.46 -2.70
C MET A 359 75.90 152.73 -4.09
N GLN A 360 75.17 152.40 -5.18
CA GLN A 360 75.66 152.68 -6.55
C GLN A 360 75.85 154.17 -6.82
N VAL A 361 74.88 155.02 -6.43
CA VAL A 361 74.94 156.48 -6.63
C VAL A 361 76.07 157.10 -5.81
N CYS A 362 76.27 156.68 -4.57
CA CYS A 362 77.40 157.16 -3.75
C CYS A 362 78.75 156.82 -4.34
N GLN A 363 78.89 155.62 -4.90
CA GLN A 363 80.13 155.18 -5.52
C GLN A 363 80.46 156.06 -6.74
N ALA A 364 79.46 156.39 -7.58
CA ALA A 364 79.62 157.28 -8.72
C ALA A 364 79.87 158.76 -8.30
N ALA A 365 79.13 159.27 -7.31
CA ALA A 365 79.27 160.64 -6.81
C ALA A 365 80.63 160.88 -6.13
N SER A 366 81.11 159.92 -5.34
CA SER A 366 82.43 160.02 -4.70
C SER A 366 83.57 160.08 -5.72
N GLN A 367 83.47 159.40 -6.87
CA GLN A 367 84.48 159.50 -7.93
C GLN A 367 84.52 160.90 -8.53
N ARG A 368 83.33 161.51 -8.76
CA ARG A 368 83.21 162.86 -9.33
C ARG A 368 83.66 163.96 -8.38
N LEU A 369 83.37 163.82 -7.08
CA LEU A 369 83.82 164.76 -6.04
C LEU A 369 85.34 164.75 -5.86
N ARG A 370 85.97 163.56 -5.91
CA ARG A 370 87.44 163.45 -5.89
C ARG A 370 88.08 164.17 -7.07
N PHE A 371 87.47 164.09 -8.25
CA PHE A 371 87.99 164.73 -9.45
C PHE A 371 88.00 166.27 -9.34
N LEU A 372 86.90 166.87 -8.88
CA LEU A 372 86.80 168.34 -8.71
C LEU A 372 87.65 168.88 -7.56
N SER A 373 87.75 168.15 -6.46
CA SER A 373 88.44 168.60 -5.25
C SER A 373 89.95 168.31 -5.22
N LYS A 374 90.54 167.91 -6.36
CA LYS A 374 91.94 167.45 -6.44
C LYS A 374 92.26 166.40 -5.36
N GLN A 375 91.38 165.41 -5.23
CA GLN A 375 91.45 164.28 -4.30
C GLN A 375 91.29 164.58 -2.81
N ARG A 376 90.75 165.74 -2.44
CA ARG A 376 90.62 166.07 -1.02
C ARG A 376 89.41 165.44 -0.33
N TYR A 377 88.29 165.24 -1.05
CA TYR A 377 87.03 164.78 -0.44
C TYR A 377 86.44 163.54 -1.13
N ALA A 378 85.84 162.64 -0.34
CA ALA A 378 85.10 161.45 -0.78
C ALA A 378 83.74 161.31 -0.04
N LEU A 379 82.77 160.62 -0.64
CA LEU A 379 81.40 160.47 -0.11
C LEU A 379 81.14 158.99 0.29
N GLU A 380 80.73 158.75 1.53
CA GLU A 380 80.38 157.44 2.10
C GLU A 380 78.94 157.47 2.63
N VAL A 381 78.28 156.30 2.75
CA VAL A 381 76.94 156.16 3.37
C VAL A 381 77.11 155.49 4.73
N ASP A 382 76.47 156.05 5.76
CA ASP A 382 76.40 155.48 7.11
C ASP A 382 75.30 154.41 7.19
N SER A 383 75.37 153.55 8.20
CA SER A 383 74.44 152.47 8.55
C SER A 383 72.96 152.86 8.63
N GLY A 384 72.64 154.15 8.76
CA GLY A 384 71.29 154.70 8.73
C GLY A 384 70.88 155.38 7.41
N GLY A 385 71.59 155.13 6.29
CA GLY A 385 71.30 155.72 4.99
C GLY A 385 71.70 157.19 4.82
N GLY A 386 72.41 157.77 5.78
CA GLY A 386 72.89 159.16 5.74
C GLY A 386 74.21 159.30 4.97
N PHE A 387 74.37 160.38 4.21
CA PHE A 387 75.62 160.69 3.52
C PHE A 387 76.63 161.36 4.47
N VAL A 388 77.88 160.91 4.41
CA VAL A 388 78.98 161.46 5.20
C VAL A 388 80.17 161.73 4.28
N ILE A 389 80.77 162.92 4.39
CA ILE A 389 81.95 163.28 3.61
C ILE A 389 83.20 162.92 4.42
N ARG A 390 84.17 162.30 3.77
CA ARG A 390 85.49 161.97 4.31
C ARG A 390 86.55 162.91 3.70
N ASP A 391 87.30 163.61 4.54
CA ASP A 391 88.40 164.50 4.14
C ASP A 391 89.76 163.81 4.32
N ASP A 392 90.42 163.52 3.21
CA ASP A 392 91.70 162.82 3.20
C ASP A 392 92.90 163.77 3.42
N GLY A 393 92.70 165.09 3.31
CA GLY A 393 93.75 166.09 3.56
C GLY A 393 94.01 166.37 5.05
N ASN A 394 93.11 165.95 5.93
CA ASN A 394 93.19 166.16 7.38
C ASN A 394 93.01 164.85 8.17
N GLY A 395 93.62 163.76 7.69
CA GLY A 395 93.66 162.48 8.40
C GLY A 395 92.43 161.58 8.24
N GLY A 396 91.56 161.83 7.26
CA GLY A 396 90.41 160.95 6.96
C GLY A 396 89.19 161.19 7.85
N VAL A 397 89.07 162.37 8.45
CA VAL A 397 87.96 162.69 9.35
C VAL A 397 86.64 162.71 8.58
N ARG A 398 85.67 161.94 9.08
CA ARG A 398 84.30 161.88 8.59
C ARG A 398 83.47 163.00 9.20
N ARG A 399 82.78 163.78 8.38
CA ARG A 399 81.96 164.91 8.83
C ARG A 399 80.59 164.91 8.15
N PRO A 400 79.53 165.26 8.89
CA PRO A 400 78.21 165.43 8.30
C PRO A 400 78.20 166.63 7.34
N VAL A 401 77.44 166.48 6.26
CA VAL A 401 77.40 167.45 5.15
C VAL A 401 76.89 168.83 5.61
N SER A 402 76.20 168.91 6.76
CA SER A 402 75.58 170.13 7.29
C SER A 402 76.53 171.16 7.95
N THR A 403 77.80 170.80 8.20
CA THR A 403 78.72 171.66 9.00
C THR A 403 79.76 172.47 8.22
N LEU A 404 79.70 172.51 6.89
CA LEU A 404 80.61 173.35 6.11
C LEU A 404 80.04 174.76 5.89
N SER A 405 80.55 175.72 6.65
CA SER A 405 80.27 177.15 6.50
C SER A 405 81.12 177.79 5.41
N GLY A 406 80.47 178.46 4.46
CA GLY A 406 81.00 179.71 3.89
C GLY A 406 81.14 179.79 2.36
N GLY A 407 80.01 179.89 1.64
CA GLY A 407 80.00 180.44 0.28
C GLY A 407 78.95 179.86 -0.69
N ARG A 408 77.67 180.16 -0.45
CA ARG A 408 76.48 179.88 -1.30
C ARG A 408 76.18 178.41 -1.67
N PRO A 409 75.04 177.87 -1.21
CA PRO A 409 74.23 176.95 -1.99
C PRO A 409 73.05 177.73 -2.61
N SER A 410 73.04 177.84 -3.93
CA SER A 410 71.85 178.11 -4.74
C SER A 410 71.73 176.99 -5.75
#